data_AF-A0A9D8AC22-F1
#
_entry.id   AF-A0A9D8AC22-F1
#
_cell.length_a   1.000
_cell.length_b   1.000
_cell.length_c   1.000
_cell.angle_alpha   90.00
_cell.angle_beta   90.00
_cell.angle_gamma   90.00
#
_symmetry.space_group_name_H-M   'P 1'
#
loop_
_entity.id
_entity.type
_entity.pdbx_description
1 polymer ?
#
loop_
_entity_poly.entity_id
_entity_poly.type
_entity_poly.pdbx_seq_one_letter_code
_entity_poly.pdbx_strand_id
1 'polypeptide(L)'
;MQNHFLIFTLILSLFSPLKGESSNTVFLFDEYEISTGLSDQTLILSGNFLGGQLMDIATIQRDTIGTTHLNIFQFQKDQWQLALGTTLGQNILFVDVATINGIERLVTYSDGKMDWIDPISGEPSPLIKIPFILKADPKKNVPHVRIFHDLNGDGKDDIIAPSVDGFWIATQLTNGTFSPSVKIGPPEPFYNQNTFDEKRDYGDVGVNPQTMHWY
;
A
#
# COMPACT_ATOMS: atom_id res chain seq x y z
N MET A 1 -14.02 -0.09 24.25
CA MET A 1 -12.56 0.03 24.42
C MET A 1 -12.04 0.69 23.16
N GLN A 2 -11.38 1.84 23.26
CA GLN A 2 -10.65 2.40 22.13
C GLN A 2 -9.36 1.61 21.99
N ASN A 3 -9.08 1.11 20.80
CA ASN A 3 -7.78 0.53 20.50
C ASN A 3 -6.80 1.68 20.23
N HIS A 4 -5.64 1.59 20.87
CA HIS A 4 -4.57 2.58 20.81
C HIS A 4 -3.45 2.01 19.95
N PHE A 5 -2.86 2.83 19.08
CA PHE A 5 -1.67 2.46 18.34
C PHE A 5 -0.51 3.38 18.74
N LEU A 6 0.62 2.76 19.03
CA LEU A 6 1.85 3.41 19.46
C LEU A 6 2.76 3.62 18.26
N ILE A 7 3.22 4.86 18.07
CA ILE A 7 4.20 5.22 17.06
C ILE A 7 5.48 5.59 17.78
N PHE A 8 6.55 4.87 17.47
CA PHE A 8 7.89 5.22 17.90
C PHE A 8 8.57 6.00 16.78
N THR A 9 8.93 7.25 17.05
CA THR A 9 9.77 8.04 16.14
C THR A 9 11.22 7.92 16.61
N LEU A 10 12.09 7.38 15.74
CA LEU A 10 13.51 7.26 16.04
C LEU A 10 14.20 8.61 15.83
N ILE A 11 14.88 9.12 16.86
CA ILE A 11 15.81 10.23 16.71
C ILE A 11 17.23 9.71 16.93
N LEU A 12 18.02 9.71 15.86
CA LEU A 12 19.43 9.37 15.95
C LEU A 12 20.22 10.55 16.52
N SER A 13 20.52 10.51 17.82
CA SER A 13 21.46 11.45 18.44
C SER A 13 22.86 10.83 18.44
N LEU A 14 23.73 11.31 17.54
CA LEU A 14 25.14 10.94 17.54
C LEU A 14 25.86 11.73 18.64
N PHE A 15 26.04 11.14 19.82
CA PHE A 15 27.00 11.65 20.79
C PHE A 15 28.41 11.32 20.32
N SER A 16 29.24 12.33 20.12
CA SER A 16 30.68 12.13 19.96
C SER A 16 31.27 11.74 21.32
N PRO A 17 31.83 10.52 21.49
CA PRO A 17 32.39 10.14 22.78
C PRO A 17 33.62 10.98 23.09
N LEU A 18 33.80 11.34 24.37
CA LEU A 18 35.05 11.92 24.85
C LEU A 18 36.19 10.90 24.69
N LYS A 19 37.41 11.41 24.53
CA LYS A 19 38.61 10.60 24.24
C LYS A 19 38.85 9.56 25.35
N GLY A 20 38.51 8.29 25.07
CA GLY A 20 38.71 7.16 25.98
C GLY A 20 37.47 6.31 26.29
N GLU A 21 36.27 6.73 25.86
CA GLU A 21 35.05 5.92 26.01
C GLU A 21 34.76 5.07 24.77
N SER A 22 34.20 3.87 24.98
CA SER A 22 33.61 3.07 23.91
C SER A 22 32.40 3.78 23.31
N SER A 23 32.30 3.85 21.98
CA SER A 23 31.13 4.42 21.30
C SER A 23 29.92 3.51 21.46
N ASN A 24 29.21 3.62 22.59
CA ASN A 24 27.89 3.01 22.70
C ASN A 24 26.88 3.95 22.04
N THR A 25 26.38 3.56 20.87
CA THR A 25 25.25 4.24 20.25
C THR A 25 24.01 4.03 21.13
N VAL A 26 23.53 5.10 21.75
CA VAL A 26 22.25 5.11 22.45
C VAL A 26 21.19 5.57 21.45
N PHE A 27 20.19 4.72 21.19
CA PHE A 27 19.02 5.13 20.42
C PHE A 27 18.02 5.77 21.37
N LEU A 28 17.71 7.04 21.13
CA LEU A 28 16.61 7.73 21.79
C LEU A 28 15.39 7.69 20.87
N PHE A 29 14.23 7.42 21.45
CA PHE A 29 12.97 7.40 20.74
C PHE A 29 12.03 8.39 21.41
N ASP A 30 11.35 9.19 20.60
CA ASP A 30 10.16 9.88 21.04
C ASP A 30 8.97 8.94 20.79
N GLU A 31 8.18 8.73 21.84
CA GLU A 31 7.00 7.89 21.81
C GLU A 31 5.77 8.79 21.67
N TYR A 32 4.96 8.51 20.65
CA TYR A 32 3.70 9.20 20.41
C TYR A 32 2.57 8.18 20.36
N GLU A 33 1.44 8.53 20.99
CA GLU A 33 0.24 7.72 20.98
C GLU A 33 -0.83 8.39 20.11
N ILE A 34 -1.44 7.64 19.20
CA ILE A 34 -2.62 8.10 18.45
C ILE A 34 -3.79 7.17 18.76
N SER A 35 -4.81 7.71 19.43
CA SER A 35 -6.10 7.05 19.62
C SER A 35 -6.90 7.10 18.32
N THR A 36 -6.93 5.97 17.62
CA THR A 36 -7.49 5.87 16.27
C THR A 36 -8.73 4.96 16.21
N GLY A 37 -9.07 4.26 17.31
CA GLY A 37 -10.25 3.38 17.36
C GLY A 37 -10.15 2.17 16.44
N LEU A 38 -8.93 1.82 16.03
CA LEU A 38 -8.63 0.80 15.01
C LEU A 38 -9.09 -0.59 15.44
N SER A 39 -9.20 -1.53 14.51
CA SER A 39 -9.34 -2.95 14.83
C SER A 39 -8.09 -3.70 14.38
N ASP A 40 -7.97 -4.97 14.77
CA ASP A 40 -6.89 -5.87 14.30
C ASP A 40 -6.89 -6.05 12.77
N GLN A 41 -7.88 -5.50 12.07
CA GLN A 41 -8.05 -5.52 10.62
C GLN A 41 -7.60 -4.22 9.93
N THR A 42 -7.06 -3.26 10.67
CA THR A 42 -6.57 -2.01 10.10
C THR A 42 -5.27 -2.24 9.34
N LEU A 43 -5.25 -1.77 8.10
CA LEU A 43 -4.03 -1.60 7.32
C LEU A 43 -3.40 -0.24 7.67
N ILE A 44 -2.12 -0.24 8.02
CA ILE A 44 -1.33 0.96 8.26
C ILE A 44 -0.28 1.08 7.16
N LEU A 45 -0.25 2.22 6.49
CA LEU A 45 0.73 2.58 5.48
C LEU A 45 1.40 3.91 5.87
N SER A 46 2.61 4.14 5.38
CA SER A 46 3.32 5.41 5.55
C SER A 46 3.82 5.92 4.22
N GLY A 47 3.86 7.24 4.07
CA GLY A 47 4.40 7.90 2.89
C GLY A 47 4.34 9.41 3.03
N ASN A 48 5.06 10.13 2.19
CA ASN A 48 5.07 11.58 2.10
C ASN A 48 3.92 12.07 1.21
N PHE A 49 2.69 11.97 1.71
CA PHE A 49 1.48 12.33 0.96
C PHE A 49 1.22 13.84 0.99
N LEU A 50 1.54 14.51 2.10
CA LEU A 50 1.21 15.90 2.40
C LEU A 50 2.45 16.80 2.52
N GLY A 51 3.67 16.30 2.36
CA GLY A 51 4.90 17.12 2.34
C GLY A 51 5.44 17.52 3.71
N GLY A 52 5.25 16.69 4.74
CA GLY A 52 5.63 16.99 6.13
C GLY A 52 7.12 16.78 6.47
N GLN A 53 7.50 17.10 7.72
CA GLN A 53 8.83 16.82 8.25
C GLN A 53 9.09 15.32 8.45
N LEU A 54 8.04 14.59 8.84
CA LEU A 54 8.01 13.14 8.92
C LEU A 54 7.08 12.62 7.82
N MET A 55 7.21 11.33 7.46
CA MET A 55 6.21 10.66 6.63
C MET A 55 4.86 10.70 7.33
N ASP A 56 3.81 10.85 6.54
CA ASP A 56 2.44 10.74 7.02
C ASP A 56 2.07 9.28 7.27
N ILE A 57 1.04 9.04 8.07
CA ILE A 57 0.51 7.72 8.38
C ILE A 57 -0.91 7.63 7.85
N ALA A 58 -1.17 6.66 6.99
CA ALA A 58 -2.50 6.32 6.52
C ALA A 58 -3.03 5.08 7.24
N THR A 59 -4.23 5.17 7.79
CA THR A 59 -4.96 4.01 8.33
C THR A 59 -6.15 3.70 7.44
N ILE A 60 -6.26 2.45 7.00
CA ILE A 60 -7.34 1.95 6.16
C ILE A 60 -8.08 0.86 6.93
N GLN A 61 -9.38 1.02 7.09
CA GLN A 61 -10.21 0.06 7.81
C GLN A 61 -11.53 -0.15 7.07
N ARG A 62 -12.01 -1.39 7.04
CA ARG A 62 -13.34 -1.70 6.56
C ARG A 62 -14.30 -1.87 7.74
N ASP A 63 -15.44 -1.19 7.67
CA ASP A 63 -16.49 -1.37 8.67
C ASP A 63 -17.36 -2.61 8.39
N THR A 64 -18.29 -2.89 9.30
CA THR A 64 -19.16 -4.08 9.24
C THR A 64 -20.14 -4.08 8.08
N ILE A 65 -20.40 -2.93 7.45
CA ILE A 65 -21.27 -2.80 6.28
C ILE A 65 -20.48 -2.77 4.97
N GLY A 66 -19.14 -2.87 5.04
CA GLY A 66 -18.23 -2.97 3.90
C GLY A 66 -17.59 -1.65 3.47
N THR A 67 -17.94 -0.52 4.08
CA THR A 67 -17.37 0.78 3.71
C THR A 67 -15.91 0.86 4.14
N THR A 68 -15.06 1.30 3.21
CA THR A 68 -13.62 1.49 3.46
C THR A 68 -13.39 2.91 3.95
N HIS A 69 -12.90 3.06 5.17
CA HIS A 69 -12.50 4.32 5.81
C HIS A 69 -11.01 4.54 5.62
N LEU A 70 -10.64 5.78 5.29
CA LEU A 70 -9.25 6.24 5.19
C LEU A 70 -9.06 7.43 6.14
N ASN A 71 -8.05 7.34 7.00
CA ASN A 71 -7.54 8.50 7.72
C ASN A 71 -6.07 8.71 7.37
N ILE A 72 -5.65 9.97 7.21
CA ILE A 72 -4.25 10.37 7.08
C ILE A 72 -3.90 11.23 8.28
N PHE A 73 -2.84 10.85 8.99
CA PHE A 73 -2.26 11.57 10.10
C PHE A 73 -0.94 12.19 9.66
N GLN A 74 -0.76 13.47 9.98
CA GLN A 74 0.47 14.19 9.72
C GLN A 74 1.08 14.67 11.04
N PHE A 75 2.40 14.62 11.14
CA PHE A 75 3.12 15.18 12.27
C PHE A 75 3.29 16.69 12.11
N GLN A 76 2.60 17.47 12.95
CA GLN A 76 2.67 18.92 12.96
C GLN A 76 2.69 19.46 14.39
N LYS A 77 3.53 20.47 14.65
CA LYS A 77 3.66 21.12 15.97
C LYS A 77 3.94 20.10 17.08
N ASP A 78 4.91 19.23 16.83
CA ASP A 78 5.37 18.17 17.73
C ASP A 78 4.29 17.15 18.14
N GLN A 79 3.21 17.02 17.37
CA GLN A 79 2.11 16.10 17.63
C GLN A 79 1.56 15.51 16.32
N TRP A 80 1.04 14.30 16.37
CA TRP A 80 0.28 13.72 15.27
C TRP A 80 -1.14 14.27 15.24
N GLN A 81 -1.59 14.73 14.09
CA GLN A 81 -2.92 15.30 13.89
C GLN A 81 -3.61 14.65 12.70
N LEU A 82 -4.91 14.40 12.81
CA LEU A 82 -5.73 13.94 11.70
C LEU A 82 -5.78 15.04 10.63
N ALA A 83 -5.15 14.82 9.48
CA ALA A 83 -5.12 15.73 8.36
C ALA A 83 -6.29 15.49 7.39
N LEU A 84 -6.66 14.23 7.18
CA LEU A 84 -7.79 13.81 6.35
C LEU A 84 -8.53 12.65 7.01
N GLY A 85 -9.85 12.67 7.01
CA GLY A 85 -10.71 11.51 7.27
C GLY A 85 -11.80 11.43 6.21
N THR A 86 -11.88 10.30 5.49
CA THR A 86 -12.81 10.10 4.37
C THR A 86 -13.20 8.62 4.19
N THR A 87 -14.06 8.34 3.20
CA THR A 87 -14.46 6.99 2.80
C THR A 87 -14.18 6.73 1.31
N LEU A 88 -13.62 5.56 0.98
CA LEU A 88 -13.20 5.16 -0.37
C LEU A 88 -14.21 4.25 -1.10
N GLY A 89 -15.36 3.97 -0.48
CA GLY A 89 -16.40 3.09 -1.02
C GLY A 89 -16.28 1.62 -0.54
N GLN A 90 -17.18 0.76 -1.05
CA GLN A 90 -17.36 -0.61 -0.55
C GLN A 90 -16.59 -1.69 -1.32
N ASN A 91 -16.07 -1.37 -2.52
CA ASN A 91 -15.49 -2.35 -3.43
C ASN A 91 -13.96 -2.28 -3.54
N ILE A 92 -13.28 -1.62 -2.59
CA ILE A 92 -11.82 -1.53 -2.58
C ILE A 92 -11.23 -2.91 -2.28
N LEU A 93 -10.46 -3.47 -3.21
CA LEU A 93 -9.89 -4.82 -3.03
C LEU A 93 -8.49 -4.79 -2.44
N PHE A 94 -7.72 -3.71 -2.62
CA PHE A 94 -6.47 -3.44 -1.91
C PHE A 94 -6.11 -1.95 -1.95
N VAL A 95 -5.13 -1.57 -1.13
CA VAL A 95 -4.46 -0.27 -1.17
C VAL A 95 -2.94 -0.48 -1.20
N ASP A 96 -2.25 0.37 -1.94
CA ASP A 96 -0.78 0.43 -2.02
C ASP A 96 -0.28 1.89 -1.94
N VAL A 97 1.03 2.08 -1.79
CA VAL A 97 1.71 3.38 -1.94
C VAL A 97 2.58 3.33 -3.19
N ALA A 98 2.47 4.35 -4.04
CA ALA A 98 3.27 4.47 -5.26
C ALA A 98 3.73 5.90 -5.50
N THR A 99 4.93 6.06 -6.04
CA THR A 99 5.47 7.34 -6.49
C THR A 99 4.96 7.66 -7.89
N ILE A 100 3.97 8.55 -7.99
CA ILE A 100 3.37 8.97 -9.26
C ILE A 100 3.71 10.44 -9.54
N ASN A 101 4.42 10.67 -10.65
CA ASN A 101 4.96 11.99 -11.02
C ASN A 101 5.86 12.59 -9.93
N GLY A 102 6.68 11.74 -9.29
CA GLY A 102 7.60 12.14 -8.22
C GLY A 102 6.93 12.43 -6.87
N ILE A 103 5.65 12.10 -6.71
CA ILE A 103 4.88 12.30 -5.47
C ILE A 103 4.37 10.95 -5.00
N GLU A 104 4.60 10.61 -3.73
CA GLU A 104 4.01 9.41 -3.13
C GLU A 104 2.50 9.58 -2.98
N ARG A 105 1.75 8.58 -3.43
CA ARG A 105 0.28 8.58 -3.42
C ARG A 105 -0.23 7.25 -2.87
N LEU A 106 -1.35 7.33 -2.16
CA LEU A 106 -2.18 6.15 -1.90
C LEU A 106 -2.90 5.76 -3.17
N VAL A 107 -2.72 4.52 -3.61
CA VAL A 107 -3.39 3.96 -4.78
C VAL A 107 -4.35 2.88 -4.32
N THR A 108 -5.58 2.99 -4.77
CA THR A 108 -6.64 2.00 -4.53
C THR A 108 -6.89 1.18 -5.78
N TYR A 109 -7.35 -0.05 -5.59
CA TYR A 109 -7.80 -0.89 -6.68
C TYR A 109 -9.22 -1.39 -6.46
N SER A 110 -10.05 -1.25 -7.48
CA SER A 110 -11.40 -1.80 -7.53
C SER A 110 -11.72 -2.21 -8.97
N ASP A 111 -12.11 -3.47 -9.17
CA ASP A 111 -12.65 -3.97 -10.45
C ASP A 111 -11.84 -3.58 -11.71
N GLY A 112 -10.55 -3.94 -11.76
CA GLY A 112 -9.68 -3.67 -12.91
C GLY A 112 -9.23 -2.21 -13.05
N LYS A 113 -9.64 -1.33 -12.12
CA LYS A 113 -9.32 0.09 -12.12
C LYS A 113 -8.46 0.45 -10.92
N MET A 114 -7.46 1.30 -11.17
CA MET A 114 -6.68 1.96 -10.15
C MET A 114 -7.00 3.45 -10.11
N ASP A 115 -7.13 3.98 -8.90
CA ASP A 115 -7.31 5.40 -8.61
C ASP A 115 -6.29 5.81 -7.54
N TRP A 116 -5.66 6.98 -7.70
CA TRP A 116 -4.90 7.59 -6.60
C TRP A 116 -5.80 8.52 -5.80
N ILE A 117 -5.58 8.61 -4.49
CA ILE A 117 -6.38 9.45 -3.59
C ILE A 117 -5.69 10.78 -3.40
N ASP A 118 -6.41 11.89 -3.63
CA ASP A 118 -5.94 13.21 -3.24
C ASP A 118 -5.89 13.31 -1.71
N PRO A 119 -4.71 13.48 -1.10
CA PRO A 119 -4.57 13.45 0.35
C PRO A 119 -5.15 14.69 1.03
N ILE A 120 -5.52 15.74 0.27
CA ILE A 120 -6.15 16.95 0.80
C ILE A 120 -7.68 16.81 0.76
N SER A 121 -8.25 16.43 -0.39
CA SER A 121 -9.70 16.36 -0.57
C SER A 121 -10.30 15.00 -0.22
N GLY A 122 -9.50 13.93 -0.25
CA GLY A 122 -9.95 12.55 -0.16
C GLY A 122 -10.61 12.02 -1.43
N GLU A 123 -10.66 12.81 -2.51
CA GLU A 123 -11.31 12.42 -3.75
C GLU A 123 -10.41 11.47 -4.56
N PRO A 124 -10.97 10.37 -5.11
CA PRO A 124 -10.24 9.48 -5.98
C PRO A 124 -10.06 10.10 -7.37
N SER A 125 -8.86 9.98 -7.91
CA SER A 125 -8.51 10.39 -9.26
C SER A 125 -8.09 9.18 -10.11
N PRO A 126 -8.67 9.01 -11.32
CA PRO A 126 -8.32 7.90 -12.20
C PRO A 126 -6.83 7.83 -12.51
N LEU A 127 -6.25 6.64 -12.35
CA LEU A 127 -4.86 6.36 -12.71
C LEU A 127 -4.77 5.55 -14.01
N ILE A 128 -5.29 4.32 -14.00
CA ILE A 128 -5.29 3.42 -15.15
C ILE A 128 -6.32 2.30 -14.97
N LYS A 129 -6.78 1.71 -16.09
CA LYS A 129 -7.45 0.41 -16.11
C LYS A 129 -6.50 -0.64 -16.66
N ILE A 130 -6.36 -1.75 -15.95
CA ILE A 130 -5.57 -2.90 -16.39
C ILE A 130 -6.40 -4.18 -16.25
N PRO A 131 -6.21 -5.18 -17.13
CA PRO A 131 -6.91 -6.48 -17.07
C PRO A 131 -6.34 -7.41 -15.98
N PHE A 132 -5.96 -6.84 -14.84
CA PHE A 132 -5.60 -7.56 -13.64
C PHE A 132 -6.87 -8.03 -12.94
N ILE A 133 -6.81 -9.20 -12.28
CA ILE A 133 -7.93 -9.74 -11.51
C ILE A 133 -7.36 -10.18 -10.17
N LEU A 134 -7.84 -9.56 -9.09
CA LEU A 134 -7.59 -9.99 -7.73
C LEU A 134 -8.84 -10.68 -7.19
N LYS A 135 -8.74 -11.97 -6.87
CA LYS A 135 -9.80 -12.76 -6.23
C LYS A 135 -9.80 -12.47 -4.72
N ALA A 136 -10.25 -11.27 -4.34
CA ALA A 136 -10.43 -10.89 -2.95
C ALA A 136 -11.92 -10.73 -2.61
N ASP A 137 -12.30 -11.09 -1.38
CA ASP A 137 -13.65 -10.83 -0.87
C ASP A 137 -13.72 -9.39 -0.36
N PRO A 138 -14.52 -8.49 -0.97
CA PRO A 138 -14.65 -7.11 -0.52
C PRO A 138 -15.28 -6.99 0.88
N LYS A 139 -15.78 -8.07 1.48
CA LYS A 139 -16.25 -8.09 2.87
C LYS A 139 -15.14 -8.36 3.89
N LYS A 140 -13.94 -8.78 3.45
CA LYS A 140 -12.78 -8.98 4.33
C LYS A 140 -12.02 -7.66 4.53
N ASN A 141 -11.02 -7.66 5.40
CA ASN A 141 -10.12 -6.53 5.58
C ASN A 141 -9.41 -6.15 4.27
N VAL A 142 -8.99 -4.90 4.15
CA VAL A 142 -8.27 -4.41 2.97
C VAL A 142 -6.79 -4.82 3.11
N PRO A 143 -6.26 -5.66 2.21
CA PRO A 143 -4.85 -6.05 2.26
C PRO A 143 -3.93 -4.96 1.68
N HIS A 144 -2.66 -4.99 2.10
CA HIS A 144 -1.58 -4.34 1.36
C HIS A 144 -1.13 -5.26 0.24
N VAL A 145 -1.30 -4.82 -1.01
CA VAL A 145 -0.83 -5.54 -2.19
C VAL A 145 0.17 -4.62 -2.89
N ARG A 146 1.43 -5.06 -2.95
CA ARG A 146 2.51 -4.30 -3.58
C ARG A 146 2.69 -4.72 -5.03
N ILE A 147 2.33 -3.82 -5.94
CA ILE A 147 2.49 -4.04 -7.39
C ILE A 147 3.13 -2.85 -8.10
N PHE A 148 3.51 -1.81 -7.35
CA PHE A 148 4.18 -0.63 -7.86
C PHE A 148 5.67 -0.70 -7.55
N HIS A 149 6.49 -0.84 -8.59
CA HIS A 149 7.94 -0.95 -8.48
C HIS A 149 8.63 -0.44 -9.75
N ASP A 150 9.77 0.24 -9.61
CA ASP A 150 10.62 0.63 -10.75
C ASP A 150 11.19 -0.62 -11.45
N LEU A 151 10.60 -0.96 -12.60
CA LEU A 151 10.98 -2.15 -13.37
C LEU A 151 12.12 -1.85 -14.34
N ASN A 152 12.19 -0.62 -14.87
CA ASN A 152 13.10 -0.26 -15.95
C ASN A 152 14.32 0.59 -15.51
N GLY A 153 14.40 0.95 -14.23
CA GLY A 153 15.51 1.67 -13.63
C GLY A 153 15.49 3.19 -13.87
N ASP A 154 14.33 3.77 -14.21
CA ASP A 154 14.20 5.19 -14.48
C ASP A 154 13.79 6.04 -13.26
N GLY A 155 13.72 5.40 -12.09
CA GLY A 155 13.38 6.00 -10.80
C GLY A 155 11.90 6.26 -10.60
N LYS A 156 11.00 5.68 -11.41
CA LYS A 156 9.54 5.79 -11.26
C LYS A 156 8.94 4.42 -11.02
N ASP A 157 7.91 4.37 -10.19
CA ASP A 157 7.21 3.11 -9.97
C ASP A 157 6.38 2.74 -11.21
N ASP A 158 6.67 1.57 -11.77
CA ASP A 158 5.88 0.92 -12.81
C ASP A 158 4.85 -0.02 -12.18
N ILE A 159 3.82 -0.42 -12.94
CA ILE A 159 2.86 -1.44 -12.49
C ILE A 159 3.36 -2.81 -12.93
N ILE A 160 3.45 -3.74 -11.98
CA ILE A 160 3.80 -5.15 -12.16
C ILE A 160 2.71 -5.98 -11.47
N ALA A 161 1.60 -6.22 -12.17
CA ALA A 161 0.45 -6.92 -11.62
C ALA A 161 0.47 -8.40 -12.04
N PRO A 162 0.58 -9.36 -11.09
CA PRO A 162 0.64 -10.76 -11.44
C PRO A 162 -0.68 -11.26 -12.03
N SER A 163 -0.56 -12.31 -12.83
CA SER A 163 -1.65 -13.06 -13.41
C SER A 163 -1.30 -14.55 -13.33
N VAL A 164 -2.30 -15.40 -13.53
CA VAL A 164 -2.09 -16.86 -13.53
C VAL A 164 -1.17 -17.33 -14.66
N ASP A 165 -0.98 -16.51 -15.69
CA ASP A 165 -0.22 -16.80 -16.91
C ASP A 165 0.70 -15.63 -17.28
N GLY A 166 1.42 -15.11 -16.29
CA GLY A 166 2.41 -14.05 -16.45
C GLY A 166 2.09 -12.80 -15.64
N PHE A 167 2.50 -11.65 -16.15
CA PHE A 167 2.39 -10.35 -15.49
C PHE A 167 1.81 -9.32 -16.46
N TRP A 168 0.89 -8.52 -15.96
CA TRP A 168 0.48 -7.29 -16.62
C TRP A 168 1.41 -6.17 -16.20
N ILE A 169 2.09 -5.58 -17.19
CA ILE A 169 3.10 -4.54 -16.98
C ILE A 169 2.65 -3.26 -17.65
N ALA A 170 2.72 -2.13 -16.94
CA ALA A 170 2.54 -0.80 -17.50
C ALA A 170 3.60 0.13 -16.92
N THR A 171 4.37 0.81 -17.77
CA THR A 171 5.44 1.68 -17.32
C THR A 171 4.95 3.10 -17.08
N GLN A 172 5.43 3.76 -16.03
CA GLN A 172 5.09 5.15 -15.77
C GLN A 172 5.82 6.08 -16.75
N LEU A 173 5.08 7.05 -17.28
CA LEU A 173 5.60 8.09 -18.15
C LEU A 173 6.00 9.32 -17.33
N THR A 174 6.79 10.22 -17.93
CA THR A 174 7.32 11.42 -17.27
C THR A 174 6.26 12.35 -16.69
N ASN A 175 5.03 12.32 -17.18
CA ASN A 175 3.90 13.12 -16.69
C ASN A 175 3.06 12.40 -15.61
N GLY A 176 3.48 11.23 -15.14
CA GLY A 176 2.75 10.40 -14.16
C GLY A 176 1.61 9.55 -14.73
N THR A 177 1.34 9.62 -16.03
CA THR A 177 0.43 8.67 -16.70
C THR A 177 1.15 7.34 -16.96
N PHE A 178 0.41 6.28 -17.26
CA PHE A 178 0.98 4.96 -17.55
C PHE A 178 0.85 4.60 -19.04
N SER A 179 1.79 3.81 -19.54
CA SER A 179 1.69 3.18 -20.85
C SER A 179 0.46 2.26 -20.91
N PRO A 180 0.00 1.87 -22.11
CA PRO A 180 -0.88 0.71 -22.25
C PRO A 180 -0.25 -0.51 -21.59
N SER A 181 -1.05 -1.31 -20.87
CA SER A 181 -0.56 -2.52 -20.23
C SER A 181 -0.24 -3.60 -21.26
N VAL A 182 0.90 -4.26 -21.10
CA VAL A 182 1.30 -5.44 -21.87
C VAL A 182 1.33 -6.66 -20.97
N LYS A 183 1.08 -7.85 -21.53
CA LYS A 183 1.22 -9.12 -20.80
C LYS A 183 2.58 -9.74 -21.11
N ILE A 184 3.36 -10.07 -20.08
CA ILE A 184 4.64 -10.75 -20.21
C ILE A 184 4.62 -12.02 -19.37
N GLY A 185 4.91 -13.16 -19.99
CA GLY A 185 5.01 -14.45 -19.32
C GLY A 185 4.76 -15.59 -20.31
N PRO A 186 5.21 -16.81 -19.98
CA PRO A 186 4.82 -17.97 -20.76
C PRO A 186 3.31 -18.19 -20.66
N PRO A 187 2.64 -18.76 -21.69
CA PRO A 187 1.31 -19.32 -21.51
C PRO A 187 1.36 -20.36 -20.38
N GLU A 188 0.45 -20.30 -19.42
CA GLU A 188 0.54 -21.10 -18.19
C GLU A 188 0.36 -22.61 -18.46
N PRO A 189 1.42 -23.44 -18.35
CA PRO A 189 1.30 -24.89 -18.56
C PRO A 189 0.56 -25.59 -17.40
N PHE A 190 0.39 -24.92 -16.25
CA PHE A 190 -0.27 -25.45 -15.06
C PHE A 190 -1.70 -24.93 -14.84
N TYR A 191 -2.28 -24.20 -15.79
CA TYR A 191 -3.57 -23.51 -15.60
C TYR A 191 -4.69 -24.48 -15.19
N ASN A 192 -4.74 -25.64 -15.84
CA ASN A 192 -5.69 -26.73 -15.57
C ASN A 192 -5.10 -27.83 -14.66
N GLN A 193 -3.94 -27.59 -14.01
CA GLN A 193 -3.30 -28.60 -13.16
C GLN A 193 -3.72 -28.40 -11.70
N ASN A 194 -3.98 -29.52 -11.03
CA ASN A 194 -4.26 -29.60 -9.60
C ASN A 194 -2.97 -29.85 -8.83
N THR A 195 -2.84 -29.30 -7.62
CA THR A 195 -1.79 -29.77 -6.69
C THR A 195 -2.15 -31.17 -6.18
N PHE A 196 -1.15 -31.93 -5.71
CA PHE A 196 -1.28 -33.36 -5.38
C PHE A 196 -2.44 -33.69 -4.41
N ASP A 197 -2.86 -32.71 -3.59
CA ASP A 197 -3.91 -32.85 -2.57
C ASP A 197 -5.08 -31.84 -2.70
N GLU A 198 -5.11 -30.93 -3.69
CA GLU A 198 -6.22 -29.99 -3.90
C GLU A 198 -7.13 -30.39 -5.06
N LYS A 199 -8.45 -30.21 -4.88
CA LYS A 199 -9.46 -30.41 -5.94
C LYS A 199 -9.60 -29.23 -6.91
N ARG A 200 -8.92 -28.11 -6.64
CA ARG A 200 -9.01 -26.88 -7.43
C ARG A 200 -7.74 -26.73 -8.25
N ASP A 201 -7.87 -26.32 -9.51
CA ASP A 201 -6.72 -26.03 -10.35
C ASP A 201 -6.14 -24.64 -10.07
N TYR A 202 -4.96 -24.37 -10.63
CA TYR A 202 -4.26 -23.10 -10.46
C TYR A 202 -5.07 -21.91 -10.97
N GLY A 203 -5.82 -22.08 -12.06
CA GLY A 203 -6.73 -21.06 -12.61
C GLY A 203 -7.87 -20.71 -11.64
N ASP A 204 -8.45 -21.72 -10.98
CA ASP A 204 -9.53 -21.60 -10.00
C ASP A 204 -9.06 -20.86 -8.74
N VAL A 205 -7.86 -21.15 -8.24
CA VAL A 205 -7.28 -20.43 -7.10
C VAL A 205 -6.96 -18.98 -7.48
N GLY A 206 -6.31 -18.79 -8.63
CA GLY A 206 -5.92 -17.50 -9.18
C GLY A 206 -5.06 -16.63 -8.25
N VAL A 207 -4.92 -15.36 -8.63
CA VAL A 207 -4.24 -14.35 -7.80
C VAL A 207 -5.20 -13.85 -6.74
N ASN A 208 -4.84 -14.00 -5.47
CA ASN A 208 -5.60 -13.55 -4.31
C ASN A 208 -4.65 -13.07 -3.19
N PRO A 209 -5.13 -12.44 -2.12
CA PRO A 209 -4.26 -11.94 -1.05
C PRO A 209 -3.38 -13.01 -0.38
N GLN A 210 -3.79 -14.28 -0.41
CA GLN A 210 -3.01 -15.40 0.13
C GLN A 210 -1.96 -15.92 -0.86
N THR A 211 -2.14 -15.74 -2.16
CA THR A 211 -1.19 -16.24 -3.18
C THR A 211 -0.30 -15.14 -3.78
N MET A 212 -0.64 -13.87 -3.55
CA MET A 212 0.09 -12.70 -4.07
C MET A 212 1.59 -12.74 -3.77
N HIS A 213 1.97 -13.22 -2.59
CA HIS A 213 3.37 -13.27 -2.14
C HIS A 213 4.22 -14.34 -2.83
N TRP A 214 3.63 -15.16 -3.70
CA TRP A 214 4.35 -16.13 -4.53
C TRP A 214 4.91 -15.52 -5.81
N TYR A 215 4.52 -14.29 -6.14
CA TYR A 215 4.88 -13.59 -7.36
C TYR A 215 5.85 -12.43 -7.09
#